data_AF-A0A4Q9G240-F1
#
_entry.id   AF-A0A4Q9G240-F1
#
_cell.length_a   1.000
_cell.length_b   1.000
_cell.length_c   1.000
_cell.angle_alpha   90.00
_cell.angle_beta   90.00
_cell.angle_gamma   90.00
#
_symmetry.space_group_name_H-M   'P 1'
#
loop_
_entity.id
_entity.type
_entity.pdbx_description
1 polymer ?
#
loop_
_entity_poly.entity_id
_entity_poly.type
_entity_poly.pdbx_seq_one_letter_code
_entity_poly.pdbx_strand_id
1 'polypeptide(L)' 'MMRSESDPQVIACTKLIDALPGLLDAQGLQAVCDWLTARQVLHDGQEDPGAVIVEGLEVELAIAETFRQFAERLQCRNAD' A
#
# COMPACT_ATOMS: atom_id res chain seq x y z
N MET A 1 17.67 -15.56 1.26
CA MET A 1 16.32 -16.15 1.34
C MET A 1 15.58 -15.73 0.08
N MET A 2 15.00 -16.69 -0.62
CA MET A 2 14.56 -16.59 -2.02
C MET A 2 13.66 -15.35 -2.28
N ARG A 3 14.02 -14.55 -3.29
CA ARG A 3 13.04 -13.73 -4.00
C ARG A 3 12.13 -14.73 -4.71
N SER A 4 10.97 -15.03 -4.13
CA SER A 4 9.99 -15.87 -4.80
C SER A 4 9.67 -15.24 -6.15
N GLU A 5 9.92 -16.00 -7.21
CA GLU A 5 9.40 -15.71 -8.55
C GLU A 5 7.91 -15.41 -8.40
N SER A 6 7.51 -14.22 -8.86
CA SER A 6 6.30 -13.54 -8.44
C SER A 6 5.06 -14.42 -8.61
N ASP A 7 4.27 -14.56 -7.54
CA ASP A 7 2.94 -15.18 -7.60
C ASP A 7 2.15 -14.58 -8.79
N PRO A 8 1.61 -15.39 -9.72
CA PRO A 8 0.84 -14.89 -10.85
C PRO A 8 -0.26 -13.91 -10.45
N GLN A 9 -0.86 -14.07 -9.26
CA GLN A 9 -1.83 -13.14 -8.70
C GLN A 9 -1.21 -11.77 -8.42
N VAL A 10 -0.02 -11.73 -7.80
CA VAL A 10 0.72 -10.49 -7.53
C VAL A 10 1.11 -9.78 -8.83
N ILE A 11 1.56 -10.53 -9.85
CA ILE A 11 1.86 -9.96 -11.18
C ILE A 11 0.60 -9.33 -11.79
N ALA A 12 -0.52 -10.04 -11.76
CA ALA A 12 -1.78 -9.57 -12.33
C ALA A 12 -2.30 -8.31 -11.61
N CYS A 13 -2.27 -8.28 -10.28
CA CYS A 13 -2.62 -7.11 -9.49
C CYS A 13 -1.72 -5.92 -9.81
N THR A 14 -0.41 -6.13 -9.93
CA THR A 14 0.53 -5.06 -10.28
C THR A 14 0.23 -4.46 -11.65
N LYS A 15 -0.04 -5.31 -12.65
CA LYS A 15 -0.44 -4.87 -14.00
C LYS A 15 -1.75 -4.09 -13.99
N LEU A 16 -2.72 -4.52 -13.19
CA LEU A 16 -4.00 -3.83 -13.04
C LEU A 16 -3.81 -2.44 -12.45
N ILE A 17 -2.98 -2.31 -11.40
CA ILE A 17 -2.66 -1.03 -10.76
C ILE A 17 -1.97 -0.10 -11.76
N ASP A 18 -0.96 -0.59 -12.47
CA ASP A 18 -0.23 0.20 -13.48
C ASP A 18 -1.16 0.70 -14.62
N ALA A 19 -2.28 0.02 -14.88
CA ALA A 19 -3.25 0.43 -15.89
C ALA A 19 -4.24 1.51 -15.41
N LEU A 20 -4.40 1.71 -14.10
CA LEU A 20 -5.40 2.63 -13.55
C LEU A 20 -5.30 4.08 -14.07
N PRO A 21 -4.11 4.69 -14.22
CA PRO A 21 -4.01 6.05 -14.76
C PRO A 21 -4.51 6.21 -16.20
N GLY A 22 -4.56 5.11 -16.97
CA GLY A 22 -5.11 5.09 -18.32
C GLY A 22 -6.59 4.69 -18.39
N LEU A 23 -7.16 4.16 -17.30
CA LEU A 23 -8.54 3.67 -17.22
C LEU A 23 -9.47 4.64 -16.47
N LEU A 24 -8.92 5.41 -15.52
CA LEU A 24 -9.65 6.36 -14.70
C LEU A 24 -9.44 7.79 -15.20
N ASP A 25 -10.43 8.64 -14.97
CA ASP A 25 -10.26 10.08 -15.10
C ASP A 25 -9.46 10.64 -13.90
N ALA A 26 -9.12 11.93 -13.96
CA ALA A 26 -8.32 12.57 -12.93
C ALA A 26 -8.99 12.52 -11.54
N GLN A 27 -10.32 12.62 -11.47
CA GLN A 27 -11.06 12.57 -10.20
C GLN A 27 -11.03 11.15 -9.60
N GLY A 28 -11.27 10.13 -10.43
CA GLY A 28 -11.21 8.73 -10.00
C GLY A 28 -9.81 8.32 -9.55
N LEU A 29 -8.78 8.75 -10.29
CA LEU A 29 -7.39 8.50 -9.90
C LEU A 29 -7.03 9.18 -8.57
N GLN A 30 -7.48 10.43 -8.37
CA GLN A 30 -7.28 11.13 -7.10
C GLN A 30 -7.96 10.40 -5.94
N ALA A 31 -9.20 9.92 -6.12
CA ALA A 31 -9.90 9.16 -5.08
C ALA A 31 -9.17 7.87 -4.69
N VAL A 32 -8.54 7.18 -5.65
CA VAL A 32 -7.69 6.01 -5.38
C VAL A 32 -6.45 6.42 -4.59
N CYS A 33 -5.80 7.52 -4.97
CA CYS A 33 -4.64 8.05 -4.25
C CYS A 33 -4.97 8.41 -2.80
N ASP A 34 -6.07 9.14 -2.56
CA ASP A 34 -6.51 9.52 -1.21
C ASP A 34 -6.81 8.27 -0.36
N TRP A 35 -7.44 7.27 -0.96
CA TRP A 35 -7.75 6.00 -0.31
C TRP A 35 -6.49 5.21 0.11
N LEU A 36 -5.45 5.22 -0.74
CA LEU A 36 -4.15 4.59 -0.46
C LEU A 36 -3.42 5.34 0.66
N THR A 37 -3.32 6.66 0.58
CA THR A 37 -2.62 7.49 1.58
C THR A 37 -3.22 7.32 2.98
N ALA A 38 -4.55 7.28 3.10
CA ALA A 38 -5.23 7.07 4.38
C ALA A 38 -4.90 5.73 5.06
N ARG A 39 -4.42 4.73 4.30
CA ARG A 39 -4.11 3.36 4.79
C ARG A 39 -2.61 3.09 4.96
N GLN A 40 -1.77 4.06 4.64
CA GLN A 40 -0.32 3.97 4.86
C GLN A 40 0.10 4.30 6.30
N VAL A 41 -0.80 4.90 7.08
CA VAL A 41 -0.55 5.29 8.47
C VAL A 41 -1.04 4.17 9.39
N LEU A 42 -0.11 3.40 9.96
CA LEU A 42 -0.43 2.70 11.21
C LEU A 42 -0.48 3.76 12.30
N HIS A 43 -1.61 3.87 13.00
CA HIS A 43 -1.73 4.77 14.14
C HIS A 43 -0.65 4.43 15.18
N ASP A 44 0.16 5.44 15.49
CA ASP A 44 1.35 5.41 16.35
C ASP A 44 0.99 5.25 17.83
N GLY A 45 0.24 4.19 18.15
CA GLY A 45 -0.32 3.90 19.48
C GLY A 45 0.38 2.75 20.21
N GLN A 46 1.56 2.32 19.76
CA GLN A 46 2.27 1.15 20.31
C GLN A 46 3.70 1.49 20.76
N GLU A 47 3.96 2.72 21.22
CA GLU A 47 5.19 3.08 21.95
C GLU A 47 5.13 2.69 23.44
N ASP A 48 4.49 1.57 23.80
CA ASP A 48 4.51 1.07 25.18
C ASP A 48 5.66 0.06 25.36
N PRO A 49 6.72 0.38 26.13
CA PRO A 49 7.91 -0.46 26.30
C PRO A 49 7.57 -1.68 27.17
N GLY A 50 6.85 -2.64 26.58
CA GLY A 50 6.39 -3.86 27.23
C GLY A 50 5.33 -4.63 26.43
N ALA A 51 4.89 -4.12 25.29
CA ALA A 51 3.81 -4.74 24.52
C ALA A 51 4.24 -6.05 23.84
N VAL A 52 3.62 -7.12 24.33
CA VAL A 52 3.37 -8.43 23.71
C VAL A 52 3.41 -8.35 22.18
N ILE A 53 4.13 -9.28 21.53
CA ILE A 53 4.08 -9.49 20.08
C ILE A 53 2.61 -9.63 19.68
N VAL A 54 2.02 -8.57 19.14
CA VAL A 54 0.65 -8.61 18.64
C VAL A 54 0.71 -9.43 17.37
N GLU A 55 0.28 -10.70 17.47
CA GLU A 55 0.15 -11.61 16.34
C GLU A 55 -0.67 -10.91 15.24
N GLY A 56 -0.05 -10.65 14.08
CA GLY A 56 -0.67 -9.93 12.96
C GLY A 56 -0.13 -8.52 12.69
N LEU A 57 0.64 -7.91 13.61
CA LEU A 57 1.25 -6.59 13.37
C LEU A 57 2.22 -6.60 12.17
N GLU A 58 2.99 -7.68 12.01
CA GLU A 58 3.90 -7.85 10.86
C GLU A 58 3.15 -7.86 9.52
N VAL A 59 1.95 -8.46 9.50
CA VAL A 59 1.10 -8.53 8.30
C VAL A 59 0.51 -7.15 8.00
N GLU A 60 0.00 -6.45 9.01
CA GLU A 60 -0.52 -5.08 8.84
C GLU A 60 0.56 -4.10 8.39
N LEU A 61 1.79 -4.22 8.91
CA LEU A 61 2.94 -3.45 8.45
C LEU A 61 3.29 -3.76 6.99
N ALA A 62 3.29 -5.04 6.61
CA ALA A 62 3.53 -5.46 5.23
C ALA A 62 2.44 -4.95 4.28
N ILE A 63 1.17 -4.92 4.72
CA ILE A 63 0.04 -4.37 3.96
C ILE A 63 0.21 -2.85 3.77
N ALA A 64 0.49 -2.11 4.85
CA ALA A 64 0.68 -0.66 4.78
C ALA A 64 1.87 -0.28 3.88
N GLU A 65 2.97 -1.04 3.96
CA GLU A 65 4.12 -0.88 3.08
C GLU A 65 3.75 -1.17 1.61
N THR A 66 2.94 -2.20 1.37
CA THR A 66 2.45 -2.51 0.02
C THR A 66 1.58 -1.36 -0.52
N PHE A 67 0.72 -0.75 0.30
CA PHE A 67 -0.06 0.44 -0.10
C PHE A 67 0.81 1.65 -0.39
N ARG A 68 1.93 1.83 0.32
CA ARG A 68 2.92 2.88 0.02
C ARG A 68 3.53 2.68 -1.35
N GLN A 69 3.99 1.46 -1.65
CA GLN A 69 4.58 1.12 -2.96
C GLN A 69 3.59 1.34 -4.11
N PHE A 70 2.30 1.02 -3.90
CA PHE A 70 1.27 1.30 -4.92
C PHE A 70 1.02 2.79 -5.13
N ALA A 71 0.98 3.60 -4.08
CA ALA A 71 0.84 5.05 -4.22
C ALA A 71 2.03 5.68 -4.96
N GLU A 72 3.25 5.22 -4.70
CA GLU A 72 4.45 5.66 -5.41
C GLU A 72 4.39 5.31 -6.90
N ARG A 73 3.98 4.08 -7.25
CA ARG A 73 3.80 3.66 -8.65
C ARG A 73 2.76 4.52 -9.38
N LEU A 74 1.65 4.82 -8.72
CA LEU A 74 0.59 5.68 -9.26
C LEU A 74 0.97 7.16 -9.28
N GLN A 75 2.15 7.52 -8.76
CA GLN A 75 2.60 8.91 -8.63
C GLN A 75 1.59 9.77 -7.87
N CYS A 76 0.93 9.18 -6.88
CA CYS A 76 0.07 9.90 -5.94
C CYS A 76 0.92 10.95 -5.24
N ARG A 77 0.88 12.18 -5.75
CA ARG A 77 1.65 13.29 -5.20
C ARG A 77 0.99 13.63 -3.88
N ASN A 78 1.69 13.40 -2.77
CA ASN A 78 1.27 13.97 -1.49
C ASN A 78 1.27 15.48 -1.69
N ALA A 79 0.08 16.08 -1.71
CA ALA A 79 -0.05 17.51 -1.60
C ALA A 79 0.41 17.86 -0.18
N ASP A 80 1.60 18.46 -0.08
CA ASP A 80 2.04 19.23 1.09
C ASP A 80 1.02 20.36 1.39
#